data_AF-A0A8H5IYK4-F1
#
_entry.id   AF-A0A8H5IYK4-F1
#
_cell.length_a   1.000
_cell.length_b   1.000
_cell.length_c   1.000
_cell.angle_alpha   90.00
_cell.angle_beta   90.00
_cell.angle_gamma   90.00
#
_symmetry.space_group_name_H-M   'P 1'
#
loop_
_entity.id
_entity.type
_entity.pdbx_description
1 polymer ?
#
loop_
_entity_poly.entity_id
_entity_poly.type
_entity_poly.pdbx_seq_one_letter_code
_entity_poly.pdbx_strand_id
1 'polypeptide(L)'
;MSAPPSSDTPWSLNNKTAIVTGGSRGIGQAISIHLARKGLTKLAITYASNIKAAEETLKRCQELGVEQAIAIKADALDPQFGPKTIAEVVKRLDTTVVDILVNNAVLEDEVAEIAVGAERDRDG
;
A
#
# COMPACT_ATOMS: atom_id res chain seq x y z
N MET A 1 -24.75 4.45 -6.65
CA MET A 1 -24.37 5.01 -5.33
C MET A 1 -24.57 3.91 -4.30
N SER A 2 -23.56 3.59 -3.47
CA SER A 2 -23.72 2.63 -2.36
C SER A 2 -24.71 3.17 -1.32
N ALA A 3 -25.43 2.26 -0.66
CA ALA A 3 -26.32 2.62 0.45
C ALA A 3 -25.54 3.32 1.57
N PRO A 4 -26.16 4.28 2.29
CA PRO A 4 -25.54 4.90 3.45
C PRO A 4 -25.26 3.84 4.52
N PRO A 5 -24.17 3.98 5.29
CA PRO A 5 -23.80 2.99 6.28
C PRO A 5 -24.82 2.97 7.44
N SER A 6 -25.09 1.79 7.99
CA SER A 6 -26.05 1.62 9.10
C SER A 6 -25.53 2.22 10.40
N SER A 7 -26.45 2.57 11.31
CA SER A 7 -26.15 3.14 12.64
C SER A 7 -25.25 2.24 13.50
N ASP A 8 -25.30 0.93 13.27
CA ASP A 8 -24.62 -0.06 14.09
C ASP A 8 -23.18 -0.29 13.63
N THR A 9 -22.86 0.00 12.36
CA THR A 9 -21.50 -0.06 11.81
C THR A 9 -21.30 1.05 10.76
N PRO A 10 -21.15 2.32 11.18
CA PRO A 10 -21.22 3.46 10.25
C PRO A 10 -20.08 3.52 9.21
N TRP A 11 -19.14 2.57 9.25
CA TRP A 11 -17.96 2.52 8.38
C TRP A 11 -17.53 1.08 8.03
N SER A 12 -18.46 0.13 7.92
CA SER A 12 -18.14 -1.24 7.47
C SER A 12 -17.54 -1.22 6.05
N LEU A 13 -16.49 -2.01 5.85
CA LEU A 13 -15.82 -2.20 4.55
C LEU A 13 -16.16 -3.54 3.89
N ASN A 14 -17.26 -4.17 4.31
CA ASN A 14 -17.71 -5.43 3.73
C ASN A 14 -17.89 -5.29 2.20
N ASN A 15 -17.42 -6.30 1.47
CA ASN A 15 -17.46 -6.36 -0.01
C ASN A 15 -16.69 -5.23 -0.71
N LYS A 16 -15.78 -4.54 -0.01
CA LYS A 16 -14.94 -3.49 -0.60
C LYS A 16 -13.60 -4.04 -1.09
N THR A 17 -13.09 -3.42 -2.14
CA THR A 17 -11.74 -3.65 -2.65
C THR A 17 -10.84 -2.47 -2.31
N ALA A 18 -9.70 -2.74 -1.67
CA ALA A 18 -8.70 -1.72 -1.36
C ALA A 18 -7.35 -1.98 -2.02
N ILE A 19 -6.66 -0.90 -2.37
CA ILE A 19 -5.25 -0.89 -2.75
C ILE A 19 -4.50 -0.02 -1.74
N VAL A 20 -3.44 -0.56 -1.14
CA VAL A 20 -2.52 0.20 -0.27
C VAL A 20 -1.13 0.17 -0.86
N THR A 21 -0.63 1.31 -1.32
CA THR A 21 0.73 1.39 -1.85
C THR A 21 1.75 1.43 -0.71
N GLY A 22 2.87 0.72 -0.86
CA GLY A 22 3.85 0.55 0.22
C GLY A 22 3.28 -0.20 1.43
N GLY A 23 2.33 -1.11 1.20
CA GLY A 23 1.58 -1.79 2.27
C GLY A 23 2.38 -2.87 3.02
N SER A 24 3.61 -3.18 2.61
CA SER A 24 4.39 -4.27 3.23
C SER A 24 4.98 -3.94 4.61
N ARG A 25 5.04 -2.66 5.02
CA ARG A 25 5.67 -2.25 6.29
C ARG A 25 5.07 -0.96 6.86
N GLY A 26 5.42 -0.65 8.11
CA GLY A 26 5.15 0.63 8.76
C GLY A 26 3.68 1.05 8.70
N ILE A 27 3.43 2.30 8.29
CA ILE A 27 2.10 2.88 8.20
C ILE A 27 1.23 2.13 7.18
N GLY A 28 1.79 1.72 6.03
CA GLY A 28 1.05 0.98 5.01
C GLY A 28 0.55 -0.37 5.50
N GLN A 29 1.38 -1.09 6.25
CA GLN A 29 0.97 -2.33 6.92
C GLN A 29 -0.12 -2.06 7.96
N ALA A 30 0.05 -1.03 8.80
CA ALA A 30 -0.93 -0.68 9.82
C ALA A 30 -2.29 -0.31 9.21
N ILE A 31 -2.30 0.44 8.10
CA ILE A 31 -3.50 0.78 7.34
C ILE A 31 -4.14 -0.49 6.78
N SER A 32 -3.37 -1.37 6.13
CA SER A 32 -3.87 -2.62 5.55
C SER A 32 -4.60 -3.47 6.61
N ILE A 33 -3.98 -3.63 7.78
CA ILE A 33 -4.56 -4.36 8.91
C ILE A 33 -5.80 -3.64 9.47
N HIS A 34 -5.79 -2.30 9.53
CA HIS A 34 -6.94 -1.53 9.99
C HIS A 34 -8.15 -1.71 9.06
N LEU A 35 -7.95 -1.67 7.74
CA LEU A 35 -9.01 -1.91 6.76
C LEU A 35 -9.55 -3.34 6.89
N ALA A 36 -8.69 -4.33 7.06
CA ALA A 36 -9.10 -5.71 7.33
C ALA A 36 -10.00 -5.83 8.57
N ARG A 37 -9.63 -5.18 9.69
CA ARG A 37 -10.45 -5.13 10.92
C ARG A 37 -11.83 -4.47 10.73
N LYS A 38 -12.01 -3.68 9.67
CA LYS A 38 -13.29 -3.05 9.31
C LYS A 38 -14.14 -3.92 8.37
N GLY A 39 -13.69 -5.14 8.04
CA GLY A 39 -14.43 -6.10 7.22
C GLY A 39 -14.09 -6.08 5.74
N LEU A 40 -12.94 -5.52 5.35
CA LEU A 40 -12.49 -5.55 3.95
C LEU A 40 -12.36 -7.02 3.47
N THR A 41 -12.84 -7.32 2.26
CA THR A 41 -12.78 -8.69 1.70
C THR A 41 -11.71 -8.85 0.62
N LYS A 42 -11.38 -7.78 -0.12
CA LYS A 42 -10.37 -7.80 -1.18
C LYS A 42 -9.29 -6.74 -0.94
N LEU A 43 -8.03 -7.15 -0.90
CA LEU A 43 -6.88 -6.27 -0.64
C LEU A 43 -5.75 -6.52 -1.65
N ALA A 44 -5.23 -5.44 -2.21
CA ALA A 44 -3.92 -5.43 -2.85
C ALA A 44 -2.97 -4.50 -2.10
N ILE A 45 -1.73 -4.95 -1.93
CA ILE A 45 -0.65 -4.10 -1.44
C ILE A 45 0.48 -4.04 -2.46
N THR A 46 1.13 -2.88 -2.59
CA THR A 46 2.38 -2.78 -3.34
C THR A 46 3.60 -2.85 -2.42
N TYR A 47 4.71 -3.39 -2.93
CA TYR A 47 6.00 -3.43 -2.25
C TYR A 47 7.15 -3.24 -3.24
N ALA A 48 8.27 -2.67 -2.79
CA ALA A 48 9.44 -2.43 -3.65
C ALA A 48 10.38 -3.66 -3.69
N SER A 49 10.91 -4.07 -2.53
CA SER A 49 12.02 -5.04 -2.46
C SER A 49 11.79 -6.24 -1.54
N ASN A 50 10.97 -6.11 -0.49
CA ASN A 50 10.80 -7.15 0.53
C ASN A 50 9.45 -7.88 0.39
N ILE A 51 9.43 -8.98 -0.38
CA ILE A 51 8.25 -9.82 -0.55
C ILE A 51 7.82 -10.50 0.76
N LYS A 52 8.75 -10.93 1.60
CA LYS A 52 8.43 -11.61 2.88
C LYS A 52 7.61 -10.72 3.80
N ALA A 53 7.97 -9.44 3.90
CA ALA A 53 7.21 -8.46 4.68
C ALA A 53 5.80 -8.21 4.08
N ALA A 54 5.69 -8.24 2.74
CA ALA A 54 4.39 -8.15 2.08
C ALA A 54 3.52 -9.37 2.40
N GLU A 55 4.07 -10.59 2.26
CA GLU A 55 3.38 -11.85 2.58
C GLU A 55 2.93 -11.91 4.04
N GLU A 56 3.77 -11.48 4.99
CA GLU A 56 3.41 -11.39 6.40
C GLU A 56 2.22 -10.44 6.62
N THR A 57 2.22 -9.28 5.96
CA THR A 57 1.10 -8.34 6.03
C THR A 57 -0.18 -8.95 5.49
N LEU A 58 -0.13 -9.62 4.33
CA LEU A 58 -1.28 -10.27 3.74
C LEU A 58 -1.82 -11.38 4.65
N LYS A 59 -0.94 -12.21 5.21
CA LYS A 59 -1.33 -13.27 6.15
C LYS A 59 -2.11 -12.70 7.32
N ARG A 60 -1.62 -11.64 7.96
CA ARG A 60 -2.31 -10.96 9.06
C ARG A 60 -3.67 -10.40 8.65
N CYS A 61 -3.79 -9.90 7.42
CA CYS A 61 -5.07 -9.40 6.90
C CYS A 61 -6.06 -10.54 6.59
N GLN A 62 -5.56 -11.67 6.08
CA GLN A 62 -6.37 -12.88 5.82
C GLN A 62 -6.89 -13.49 7.13
N GLU A 63 -6.07 -13.53 8.19
CA GLU A 63 -6.48 -13.94 9.54
C GLU A 63 -7.63 -13.06 10.11
N LEU A 64 -7.81 -11.86 9.57
CA LEU A 64 -8.87 -10.91 9.95
C LEU A 64 -10.09 -10.95 9.02
N GLY A 65 -10.14 -11.88 8.05
CA GLY A 65 -11.29 -12.08 7.17
C GLY A 65 -11.16 -11.52 5.76
N VAL A 66 -9.98 -11.03 5.35
CA VAL A 66 -9.74 -10.71 3.94
C VAL A 66 -9.67 -12.01 3.13
N GLU A 67 -10.65 -12.22 2.25
CA GLU A 67 -10.77 -13.43 1.43
C GLU A 67 -9.73 -13.47 0.31
N GLN A 68 -9.48 -12.33 -0.35
CA GLN A 68 -8.52 -12.23 -1.45
C GLN A 68 -7.49 -11.16 -1.15
N ALA A 69 -6.23 -11.58 -1.01
CA ALA A 69 -5.13 -10.71 -0.61
C ALA A 69 -3.95 -10.93 -1.56
N ILE A 70 -3.50 -9.89 -2.26
CA ILE A 70 -2.40 -9.99 -3.23
C ILE A 70 -1.30 -8.97 -2.97
N ALA A 71 -0.06 -9.40 -3.22
CA ALA A 71 1.12 -8.54 -3.23
C ALA A 71 1.53 -8.28 -4.68
N ILE A 72 1.83 -7.02 -4.98
CA ILE A 72 2.30 -6.57 -6.30
C ILE A 72 3.67 -5.92 -6.10
N LYS A 73 4.70 -6.48 -6.73
CA LYS A 73 6.00 -5.81 -6.77
C LYS A 73 5.89 -4.61 -7.70
N ALA A 74 6.12 -3.41 -7.16
CA ALA A 74 6.02 -2.20 -7.94
C ALA A 74 6.97 -1.13 -7.40
N ASP A 75 7.60 -0.41 -8.32
CA ASP A 75 8.44 0.75 -8.01
C ASP A 75 7.60 2.02 -8.18
N ALA A 76 7.48 2.82 -7.12
CA ALA A 76 6.71 4.07 -7.14
C ALA A 76 7.32 5.13 -8.06
N LEU A 77 8.60 4.98 -8.45
CA LEU A 77 9.27 5.85 -9.41
C LEU A 77 8.95 5.52 -10.88
N ASP A 78 8.37 4.34 -11.16
CA ASP A 78 7.96 3.97 -12.52
C ASP A 78 6.76 4.84 -12.96
N PRO A 79 6.84 5.59 -14.07
CA PRO A 79 5.69 6.32 -14.61
C PRO A 79 4.47 5.43 -14.92
N GLN A 80 4.68 4.13 -15.10
CA GLN A 80 3.65 3.12 -15.31
C GLN A 80 3.17 2.44 -14.01
N PHE A 81 3.63 2.88 -12.84
CA PHE A 81 3.26 2.33 -11.53
C PHE A 81 1.74 2.19 -11.37
N GLY A 82 0.99 3.28 -11.60
CA GLY A 82 -0.46 3.31 -11.47
C GLY A 82 -1.14 2.34 -12.45
N PRO A 83 -0.95 2.51 -13.78
CA PRO A 83 -1.57 1.63 -14.78
C PRO A 83 -1.28 0.14 -14.57
N LYS A 84 -0.02 -0.23 -14.30
CA LYS A 84 0.36 -1.64 -14.07
C LYS A 84 -0.26 -2.19 -12.79
N THR A 85 -0.27 -1.40 -11.71
CA THR A 85 -0.89 -1.82 -10.44
C THR A 85 -2.37 -2.07 -10.62
N ILE A 86 -3.11 -1.16 -11.26
CA ILE A 86 -4.55 -1.35 -11.51
C ILE A 86 -4.81 -2.57 -12.38
N ALA A 87 -4.04 -2.78 -13.45
CA ALA A 87 -4.20 -3.94 -14.32
C ALA A 87 -4.00 -5.27 -13.57
N GLU A 88 -2.97 -5.36 -12.72
CA GLU A 88 -2.73 -6.51 -11.85
C GLU A 88 -3.87 -6.72 -10.85
N VAL A 89 -4.37 -5.65 -10.23
CA VAL A 89 -5.48 -5.72 -9.25
C VAL A 89 -6.76 -6.23 -9.89
N VAL A 90 -7.20 -5.63 -10.99
CA VAL A 90 -8.42 -6.01 -11.71
C VAL A 90 -8.36 -7.47 -12.13
N LYS A 91 -7.22 -7.91 -12.66
CA LYS A 91 -7.01 -9.29 -13.11
C LYS A 91 -6.97 -10.28 -11.96
N ARG A 92 -6.23 -10.00 -10.89
CA ARG A 92 -5.92 -10.98 -9.83
C ARG A 92 -6.95 -11.02 -8.71
N LEU A 93 -7.67 -9.93 -8.47
CA LEU A 93 -8.78 -9.90 -7.51
C LEU A 93 -10.15 -10.12 -8.17
N ASP A 94 -10.17 -10.38 -9.48
CA ASP A 94 -11.37 -10.55 -10.30
C ASP A 94 -12.43 -9.50 -9.95
N THR A 95 -12.08 -8.23 -10.21
CA THR A 95 -12.89 -7.08 -9.81
C THR A 95 -12.82 -5.98 -10.85
N THR A 96 -13.94 -5.30 -11.07
CA THR A 96 -14.03 -4.12 -11.92
C THR A 96 -14.08 -2.82 -11.13
N VAL A 97 -14.09 -2.92 -9.79
CA VAL A 97 -14.23 -1.78 -8.86
C VAL A 97 -13.08 -1.80 -7.86
N VAL A 98 -12.46 -0.64 -7.70
CA VAL A 98 -11.58 -0.31 -6.58
C VAL A 98 -12.29 0.75 -5.75
N ASP A 99 -12.70 0.41 -4.53
CA ASP A 99 -13.42 1.32 -3.65
C ASP A 99 -12.47 2.26 -2.89
N ILE A 100 -11.28 1.75 -2.55
CA ILE A 100 -10.32 2.44 -1.68
C ILE A 100 -8.93 2.39 -2.33
N LEU A 101 -8.32 3.55 -2.51
CA LEU A 101 -6.92 3.67 -2.89
C LEU A 101 -6.19 4.52 -1.84
N VAL A 102 -5.17 3.92 -1.21
CA VAL A 102 -4.29 4.60 -0.26
C VAL A 102 -2.92 4.78 -0.91
N ASN A 103 -2.62 6.02 -1.29
CA ASN A 103 -1.30 6.41 -1.80
C ASN A 103 -0.35 6.64 -0.62
N ASN A 104 0.26 5.56 -0.14
CA ASN A 104 1.13 5.58 1.04
C ASN A 104 2.60 5.20 0.73
N ALA A 105 2.91 4.67 -0.45
CA ALA A 105 4.31 4.41 -0.83
C ALA A 105 5.13 5.71 -0.73
N VAL A 106 6.17 5.67 0.09
CA VAL A 106 7.13 6.76 0.29
C VAL A 106 8.48 6.35 -0.25
N LEU A 107 9.19 7.32 -0.81
CA LEU A 107 10.59 7.21 -1.13
C LEU A 107 11.34 7.83 0.05
N GLU A 108 12.32 7.10 0.60
CA GLU A 108 13.30 7.72 1.48
C GLU A 108 14.23 8.52 0.57
N ASP A 109 14.25 9.85 0.72
CA ASP A 109 15.30 10.65 0.11
C ASP A 109 16.63 10.20 0.73
N GLU A 110 17.53 9.61 -0.06
CA GLU A 110 18.94 9.61 0.32
C GLU A 110 19.32 11.08 0.46
N VAL A 111 19.65 11.51 1.66
CA VAL A 111 20.29 12.81 1.87
C VAL A 111 21.60 12.72 1.11
N ALA A 112 21.62 13.22 -0.12
CA ALA A 112 22.86 13.36 -0.87
C ALA A 112 23.79 14.15 0.03
N GLU A 113 24.89 13.53 0.46
CA GLU A 113 25.94 14.23 1.19
C GLU A 113 26.29 15.48 0.39
N ILE A 114 25.85 16.63 0.87
CA ILE A 114 26.38 17.91 0.41
C ILE A 114 27.83 17.84 0.87
N ALA A 115 28.74 17.53 -0.05
CA ALA A 115 30.17 17.67 0.15
C ALA A 115 30.41 19.10 0.66
N VAL A 116 30.58 19.24 1.98
CA VAL A 116 30.89 20.52 2.60
C VAL A 116 32.31 20.87 2.15
N GLY A 117 32.36 21.81 1.19
CA GLY A 117 33.47 22.69 0.85
C GLY A 117 34.87 22.20 1.21
N ALA A 118 35.58 21.69 0.20
CA ALA A 118 37.02 21.81 0.15
C ALA A 118 37.39 23.29 0.08
N GLU A 119 37.63 23.91 1.23
CA GLU A 119 38.47 25.12 1.36
C GLU A 119 38.83 25.30 2.83
N ARG A 120 39.88 24.60 3.25
CA ARG A 120 40.70 25.04 4.38
C ARG A 120 42.04 25.51 3.83
N ASP A 121 42.34 26.73 4.24
CA ASP A 121 43.66 27.30 4.43
C ASP A 121 44.33 27.92 3.19
N ARG A 122 43.82 29.12 2.88
CA ARG A 122 44.71 30.28 2.79
C ARG A 122 45.35 30.48 4.16
N ASP A 123 46.67 30.35 4.23
CA ASP A 123 47.63 31.02 5.12
C ASP A 123 48.99 30.40 4.70
N GLY A 124 49.95 31.12 4.13
CA GLY A 124 50.66 32.24 4.74
C GLY A 124 52.11 31.80 4.94
#